data_AF-A0A849SUR4-F1
#
_entry.id   AF-A0A849SUR4-F1
#
_cell.length_a   1.000
_cell.length_b   1.000
_cell.length_c   1.000
_cell.angle_alpha   90.00
_cell.angle_beta   90.00
_cell.angle_gamma   90.00
#
_symmetry.space_group_name_H-M   'P 1'
#
loop_
_entity.id
_entity.type
_entity.pdbx_description
1 polymer ?
#
loop_
_entity_poly.entity_id
_entity_poly.type
_entity_poly.pdbx_seq_one_letter_code
_entity_poly.pdbx_strand_id
1 'polypeptide(L)'
;MKFKNSGVNKIVPMEGFNLGREYEFMFEDLARSDMGLLLWDAPDEYESHAHLKIMFFFPREILPAIRYESDEIIVTLPTKEEVVYNAKTLEILRGVLKEGPIKQNSQGEALIPNVEYTGSGVVIEASALADWPIGFDAINAKKIVTIKKKGQKNCLVPVSELWFTDSKKGNNVFFNKKLISNVAFDAYLLNRCKFSLY
;
A
#
# COMPACT_ATOMS: atom_id res chain seq x y z
N MET A 1 -1.80 9.63 -8.05
CA MET A 1 -0.60 10.52 -8.04
C MET A 1 0.62 9.68 -7.73
N LYS A 2 1.81 10.06 -8.20
CA LYS A 2 2.98 9.19 -8.20
C LYS A 2 4.26 9.90 -7.74
N PHE A 3 5.02 9.27 -6.85
CA PHE A 3 6.37 9.69 -6.45
C PHE A 3 7.37 8.57 -6.75
N LYS A 4 8.54 8.90 -7.29
CA LYS A 4 9.59 7.92 -7.59
C LYS A 4 10.88 8.28 -6.87
N ASN A 5 11.28 7.46 -5.92
CA ASN A 5 12.61 7.53 -5.31
C ASN A 5 13.58 6.69 -6.15
N SER A 6 14.62 7.32 -6.68
CA SER A 6 15.64 6.70 -7.56
C SER A 6 17.02 7.30 -7.31
N GLY A 7 18.05 6.63 -7.81
CA GLY A 7 19.45 7.02 -7.61
C GLY A 7 19.97 6.65 -6.22
N VAL A 8 21.30 6.56 -6.08
CA VAL A 8 21.92 6.01 -4.87
C VAL A 8 21.58 6.84 -3.64
N ASN A 9 20.84 6.22 -2.71
CA ASN A 9 20.46 6.81 -1.43
C ASN A 9 20.15 5.73 -0.39
N LYS A 10 19.60 6.10 0.77
CA LYS A 10 19.33 5.16 1.86
C LYS A 10 18.24 4.13 1.54
N ILE A 11 17.39 4.42 0.54
CA ILE A 11 16.27 3.59 0.08
C ILE A 11 16.66 2.75 -1.13
N VAL A 12 17.39 3.34 -2.07
CA VAL A 12 17.93 2.67 -3.27
C VAL A 12 19.45 2.55 -3.09
N PRO A 13 19.94 1.50 -2.42
CA PRO A 13 21.34 1.43 -1.99
C PRO A 13 22.32 1.03 -3.10
N MET A 14 21.90 1.07 -4.37
CA MET A 14 22.65 0.56 -5.51
C MET A 14 22.43 1.42 -6.76
N GLU A 15 23.39 1.38 -7.68
CA GLU A 15 23.35 2.11 -8.94
C GLU A 15 22.57 1.34 -10.01
N GLY A 16 21.78 2.06 -10.82
CA GLY A 16 21.19 1.53 -12.04
C GLY A 16 20.12 2.45 -12.63
N PHE A 17 19.89 2.32 -13.93
CA PHE A 17 19.09 3.22 -14.77
C PHE A 17 17.58 3.14 -14.47
N ASN A 18 17.09 2.00 -13.96
CA ASN A 18 15.67 1.78 -13.65
C ASN A 18 15.39 1.41 -12.19
N LEU A 19 16.39 1.53 -11.32
CA LEU A 19 16.25 1.14 -9.91
C LEU A 19 15.50 2.21 -9.14
N GLY A 20 14.57 1.76 -8.30
CA GLY A 20 13.83 2.68 -7.47
C GLY A 20 12.64 2.08 -6.75
N ARG A 21 12.07 2.93 -5.91
CA ARG A 21 10.76 2.70 -5.28
C ARG A 21 9.79 3.74 -5.81
N GLU A 22 8.65 3.29 -6.32
CA GLU A 22 7.55 4.16 -6.70
C GLU A 22 6.41 4.05 -5.68
N TYR A 23 5.86 5.20 -5.31
CA TYR A 23 4.69 5.37 -4.47
C TYR A 23 3.56 5.88 -5.35
N GLU A 24 2.53 5.09 -5.54
CA GLU A 24 1.38 5.44 -6.36
C GLU A 24 0.09 5.39 -5.55
N PHE A 25 -0.50 6.57 -5.36
CA PHE A 25 -1.83 6.68 -4.75
C PHE A 25 -2.87 6.34 -5.81
N MET A 26 -3.51 5.18 -5.62
CA MET A 26 -4.61 4.67 -6.42
C MET A 26 -5.92 5.28 -5.92
N PHE A 27 -6.65 5.97 -6.78
CA PHE A 27 -7.97 6.54 -6.50
C PHE A 27 -8.80 6.66 -7.79
N GLU A 28 -8.73 5.64 -8.65
CA GLU A 28 -9.46 5.63 -9.93
C GLU A 28 -10.93 6.05 -9.75
N ASP A 29 -11.41 6.90 -10.67
CA ASP A 29 -12.75 7.51 -10.65
C ASP A 29 -13.12 8.31 -9.38
N LEU A 30 -12.13 8.75 -8.58
CA LEU A 30 -12.33 9.45 -7.31
C LEU A 30 -13.15 8.63 -6.29
N ALA A 31 -13.23 7.31 -6.49
CA ALA A 31 -14.00 6.43 -5.62
C ALA A 31 -13.25 6.23 -4.30
N ARG A 32 -13.83 6.74 -3.20
CA ARG A 32 -13.28 6.55 -1.85
C ARG A 32 -13.07 5.06 -1.50
N SER A 33 -13.83 4.16 -2.14
CA SER A 33 -13.77 2.71 -1.93
C SER A 33 -12.45 2.07 -2.33
N ASP A 34 -11.74 2.64 -3.31
CA ASP A 34 -10.57 2.03 -3.93
C ASP A 34 -9.29 2.83 -3.66
N MET A 35 -9.34 3.71 -2.64
CA MET A 35 -8.19 4.50 -2.20
C MET A 35 -7.13 3.64 -1.54
N GLY A 36 -5.99 3.46 -2.21
CA GLY A 36 -4.84 2.73 -1.71
C GLY A 36 -3.52 3.40 -2.08
N LEU A 37 -2.45 3.00 -1.40
CA LEU A 37 -1.07 3.31 -1.76
C LEU A 37 -0.42 2.05 -2.30
N LEU A 38 -0.11 2.03 -3.59
CA LEU A 38 0.71 1.03 -4.24
C LEU A 38 2.18 1.41 -4.13
N LEU A 39 2.99 0.45 -3.72
CA LEU A 39 4.43 0.51 -3.64
C LEU A 39 4.99 -0.45 -4.67
N TRP A 40 5.94 0.04 -5.46
CA TRP A 40 6.57 -0.70 -6.55
C TRP A 40 8.09 -0.61 -6.37
N ASP A 41 8.71 -1.71 -5.98
CA ASP A 41 10.18 -1.81 -5.90
C ASP A 41 10.72 -2.48 -7.16
N ALA A 42 11.67 -1.80 -7.80
CA ALA A 42 12.53 -2.33 -8.85
C ALA A 42 13.97 -2.42 -8.31
N PRO A 43 14.41 -3.60 -7.85
CA PRO A 43 15.70 -3.76 -7.18
C PRO A 43 16.89 -3.88 -8.14
N ASP A 44 16.66 -4.30 -9.39
CA ASP A 44 17.70 -4.52 -10.37
C ASP A 44 17.18 -4.17 -11.78
N GLU A 45 18.11 -4.10 -12.75
CA GLU A 45 17.80 -3.69 -14.13
C GLU A 45 17.30 -4.83 -15.01
N TYR A 46 17.40 -6.07 -14.53
CA TYR A 46 17.15 -7.30 -15.29
C TYR A 46 15.82 -7.96 -14.94
N GLU A 47 15.30 -7.69 -13.75
CA GLU A 47 14.06 -8.20 -13.23
C GLU A 47 12.91 -7.53 -13.96
N SER A 48 12.23 -8.33 -14.79
CA SER A 48 11.10 -7.85 -15.58
C SER A 48 9.82 -7.66 -14.75
N HIS A 49 9.82 -8.12 -13.50
CA HIS A 49 8.65 -8.13 -12.63
C HIS A 49 8.90 -7.36 -11.34
N ALA A 50 8.02 -6.41 -11.05
CA ALA A 50 8.15 -5.61 -9.85
C ALA A 50 7.61 -6.28 -8.60
N HIS A 51 8.10 -5.82 -7.46
CA HIS A 51 7.72 -6.32 -6.15
C HIS A 51 6.76 -5.33 -5.51
N LEU A 52 5.54 -5.81 -5.25
CA LEU A 52 4.42 -4.94 -4.99
C LEU A 52 3.95 -5.07 -3.55
N LYS A 53 3.61 -3.93 -2.95
CA LYS A 53 2.83 -3.86 -1.72
C LYS A 53 1.75 -2.81 -1.91
N ILE A 54 0.52 -3.15 -1.58
CA ILE A 54 -0.60 -2.21 -1.57
C ILE A 54 -1.11 -2.04 -0.14
N MET A 55 -1.37 -0.79 0.24
CA MET A 55 -1.90 -0.39 1.55
C MET A 55 -3.22 0.34 1.39
N PHE A 56 -4.28 -0.11 2.07
CA PHE A 56 -5.55 0.61 2.19
C PHE A 56 -5.73 1.13 3.60
N PHE A 57 -6.00 2.43 3.74
CA PHE A 57 -6.04 3.11 5.04
C PHE A 57 -7.49 3.40 5.49
N PHE A 58 -7.79 3.15 6.76
CA PHE A 58 -9.10 3.37 7.37
C PHE A 58 -8.95 4.04 8.75
N PRO A 59 -9.87 4.94 9.16
CA PRO A 59 -11.08 5.35 8.45
C PRO A 59 -10.78 6.23 7.22
N ARG A 60 -11.66 6.16 6.22
CA ARG A 60 -11.57 6.97 4.99
C ARG A 60 -12.37 8.25 5.13
N GLU A 61 -11.84 9.20 5.90
CA GLU A 61 -12.55 10.43 6.25
C GLU A 61 -12.41 11.50 5.17
N ILE A 62 -11.24 11.58 4.55
CA ILE A 62 -10.91 12.56 3.52
C ILE A 62 -10.37 11.89 2.26
N LEU A 63 -10.38 12.62 1.14
CA LEU A 63 -9.56 12.26 -0.01
C LEU A 63 -8.10 12.61 0.29
N PRO A 64 -7.12 11.80 -0.14
CA PRO A 64 -5.71 12.14 -0.02
C PRO A 64 -5.42 13.51 -0.64
N ALA A 65 -4.57 14.29 0.03
CA ALA A 65 -4.18 15.62 -0.41
C ALA A 65 -2.66 15.79 -0.37
N ILE A 66 -2.13 16.63 -1.25
CA ILE A 66 -0.71 17.00 -1.28
C ILE A 66 -0.56 18.49 -0.99
N ARG A 67 0.41 18.83 -0.16
CA ARG A 67 0.90 20.19 0.03
C ARG A 67 2.41 20.21 -0.20
N TYR A 68 2.89 21.24 -0.89
CA TYR A 68 4.31 21.45 -1.15
C TYR A 68 4.79 22.60 -0.25
N GLU A 69 5.83 22.35 0.55
CA GLU A 69 6.41 23.31 1.49
C GLU A 69 7.93 23.32 1.34
N SER A 70 8.47 24.29 0.58
CA SER A 70 9.91 24.44 0.32
C SER A 70 10.60 23.11 -0.06
N ASP A 71 11.23 22.44 0.90
CA ASP A 71 11.99 21.20 0.73
C ASP A 71 11.19 19.93 1.08
N GLU A 72 9.88 20.05 1.29
CA GLU A 72 9.01 18.99 1.75
C GLU A 72 7.75 18.83 0.90
N ILE A 73 7.31 17.58 0.76
CA ILE A 73 6.02 17.22 0.20
C ILE A 73 5.23 16.54 1.32
N ILE A 74 4.14 17.17 1.74
CA ILE A 74 3.27 16.66 2.80
C ILE A 74 2.07 15.99 2.14
N VAL A 75 1.90 14.70 2.39
CA VAL A 75 0.75 13.92 1.94
C VAL A 75 -0.13 13.61 3.13
N THR A 76 -1.37 14.07 3.09
CA THR A 76 -2.40 13.69 4.07
C THR A 76 -3.14 12.44 3.57
N LEU A 77 -3.13 11.37 4.36
CA LEU A 77 -3.79 10.10 4.09
C LEU A 77 -5.30 10.16 4.35
N PRO A 78 -6.11 9.17 3.90
CA PRO A 78 -7.54 9.13 4.18
C PRO A 78 -7.91 9.18 5.67
N THR A 79 -6.99 8.73 6.53
CA THR A 79 -7.09 8.75 8.00
C THR A 79 -6.84 10.14 8.62
N LYS A 80 -6.59 11.17 7.80
CA LYS A 80 -6.12 12.51 8.17
C LYS A 80 -4.70 12.56 8.75
N GLU A 81 -4.01 11.43 8.77
CA GLU A 81 -2.62 11.37 9.20
C GLU A 81 -1.68 11.79 8.06
N GLU A 82 -0.53 12.34 8.40
CA GLU A 82 0.40 12.87 7.41
C GLU A 82 1.64 11.98 7.23
N VAL A 83 2.16 11.99 6.01
CA VAL A 83 3.47 11.46 5.62
C VAL A 83 4.21 12.60 4.95
N VAL A 84 5.43 12.87 5.42
CA VAL A 84 6.26 13.95 4.88
C VAL A 84 7.43 13.36 4.13
N TYR A 85 7.54 13.72 2.87
CA TYR A 85 8.61 13.34 1.97
C TYR A 85 9.58 14.51 1.78
N ASN A 86 10.84 14.22 1.53
CA ASN A 86 11.80 15.18 1.02
C ASN A 86 11.44 15.52 -0.44
N ALA A 87 11.30 16.80 -0.79
CA ALA A 87 10.87 17.20 -2.13
C ALA A 87 11.89 16.89 -3.24
N LYS A 88 13.17 16.73 -2.88
CA LYS A 88 14.26 16.43 -3.83
C LYS A 88 14.52 14.93 -3.96
N THR A 89 14.66 14.22 -2.83
CA THR A 89 15.03 12.80 -2.83
C THR A 89 13.82 11.87 -2.81
N LEU A 90 12.64 12.39 -2.47
CA LEU A 90 11.40 11.64 -2.31
C LEU A 90 11.51 10.52 -1.25
N GLU A 91 12.48 10.63 -0.35
CA GLU A 91 12.55 9.83 0.87
C GLU A 91 11.49 10.30 1.87
N ILE A 92 10.87 9.36 2.57
CA ILE A 92 10.03 9.66 3.74
C ILE A 92 10.96 10.17 4.85
N LEU A 93 10.65 11.37 5.33
CA LEU A 93 11.34 12.04 6.42
C LEU A 93 10.68 11.73 7.77
N ARG A 94 9.35 11.80 7.83
CA ARG A 94 8.56 11.61 9.06
C ARG A 94 7.09 11.33 8.74
N GLY A 95 6.31 11.02 9.77
CA GLY A 95 4.87 10.79 9.69
C GLY A 95 4.50 9.35 10.01
N VAL A 96 3.36 8.90 9.47
CA VAL A 96 2.81 7.58 9.79
C VAL A 96 3.32 6.43 8.92
N LEU A 97 4.16 6.72 7.92
CA LEU A 97 4.88 5.69 7.17
C LEU A 97 6.35 5.72 7.54
N LYS A 98 6.95 4.54 7.66
CA LYS A 98 8.39 4.35 7.82
C LYS A 98 8.88 3.47 6.69
N GLU A 99 9.87 3.95 5.95
CA GLU A 99 10.53 3.16 4.90
C GLU A 99 11.89 2.66 5.36
N GLY A 100 12.26 1.49 4.82
CA GLY A 100 13.62 1.00 4.80
C GLY A 100 14.10 0.75 3.37
N PRO A 101 15.36 0.32 3.21
CA PRO A 101 15.96 0.09 1.91
C PRO A 101 15.22 -0.98 1.12
N ILE A 102 15.30 -0.88 -0.21
CA ILE A 102 15.04 -1.99 -1.12
C ILE A 102 16.05 -3.10 -0.78
N LYS A 103 15.58 -4.34 -0.75
CA LYS A 103 16.38 -5.50 -0.37
C LYS A 103 16.19 -6.60 -1.39
N GLN A 104 17.23 -7.42 -1.54
CA GLN A 104 17.20 -8.68 -2.27
C GLN A 104 17.57 -9.83 -1.33
N ASN A 105 17.18 -11.05 -1.68
CA ASN A 105 17.67 -12.26 -1.04
C ASN A 105 19.06 -12.66 -1.56
N SER A 106 19.60 -13.78 -1.08
CA SER A 106 20.92 -14.29 -1.50
C SER A 106 21.00 -14.68 -2.98
N GLN A 107 19.87 -14.85 -3.65
CA GLN A 107 19.74 -15.22 -5.06
C GLN A 107 19.58 -13.99 -5.96
N GLY A 108 19.51 -12.78 -5.39
CA GLY A 108 19.29 -11.53 -6.13
C GLY A 108 17.82 -11.20 -6.37
N GLU A 109 16.87 -12.00 -5.88
CA GLU A 109 15.44 -11.70 -6.05
C GLU A 109 15.03 -10.59 -5.06
N ALA A 110 14.25 -9.59 -5.49
CA ALA A 110 13.78 -8.59 -4.54
C ALA A 110 12.90 -9.17 -3.44
N LEU A 111 12.90 -8.47 -2.31
CA LEU A 111 11.95 -8.67 -1.23
C LEU A 111 10.79 -7.68 -1.35
N ILE A 112 9.73 -7.96 -0.60
CA ILE A 112 8.55 -7.08 -0.51
C ILE A 112 8.98 -5.67 -0.07
N PRO A 113 8.40 -4.59 -0.65
CA PRO A 113 8.69 -3.22 -0.25
C PRO A 113 8.65 -3.03 1.26
N ASN A 114 9.77 -2.60 1.81
CA ASN A 114 9.95 -2.40 3.25
C ASN A 114 9.41 -1.03 3.68
N VAL A 115 8.09 -0.87 3.57
CA VAL A 115 7.36 0.27 4.10
C VAL A 115 6.36 -0.24 5.13
N GLU A 116 6.34 0.40 6.29
CA GLU A 116 5.51 0.08 7.44
C GLU A 116 4.62 1.27 7.80
N TYR A 117 3.36 1.01 8.07
CA TYR A 117 2.44 1.99 8.62
C TYR A 117 2.42 1.90 10.15
N THR A 118 2.70 3.04 10.80
CA THR A 118 2.83 3.19 12.26
C THR A 118 1.76 4.10 12.87
N GLY A 119 0.80 4.52 12.05
CA GLY A 119 -0.33 5.36 12.45
C GLY A 119 -1.30 4.66 13.41
N SER A 120 -2.25 5.44 13.88
CA SER A 120 -3.32 5.02 14.81
C SER A 120 -4.49 4.33 14.12
N GLY A 121 -4.66 4.56 12.82
CA GLY A 121 -5.71 3.95 12.01
C GLY A 121 -5.49 2.46 11.76
N VAL A 122 -6.37 1.91 10.91
CA VAL A 122 -6.30 0.53 10.42
C VAL A 122 -5.72 0.54 9.01
N VAL A 123 -4.79 -0.36 8.74
CA VAL A 123 -4.26 -0.59 7.39
C VAL A 123 -4.53 -2.03 6.95
N ILE A 124 -4.96 -2.20 5.70
CA ILE A 124 -4.95 -3.48 5.01
C ILE A 124 -3.71 -3.52 4.13
N GLU A 125 -2.84 -4.51 4.35
CA GLU A 125 -1.63 -4.73 3.57
C GLU A 125 -1.74 -6.02 2.77
N ALA A 126 -1.58 -5.91 1.45
CA ALA A 126 -1.40 -7.05 0.55
C ALA A 126 -0.08 -6.89 -0.20
N SER A 127 0.64 -7.98 -0.41
CA SER A 127 1.96 -7.92 -1.03
C SER A 127 2.25 -9.14 -1.87
N ALA A 128 2.99 -8.97 -2.95
CA ALA A 128 3.38 -10.04 -3.85
C ALA A 128 4.75 -9.78 -4.48
N LEU A 129 5.50 -10.85 -4.72
CA LEU A 129 6.73 -10.83 -5.50
C LEU A 129 6.35 -11.14 -6.94
N ALA A 130 6.88 -10.36 -7.88
CA ALA A 130 6.70 -10.54 -9.32
C ALA A 130 5.24 -10.67 -9.81
N ASP A 131 4.26 -10.18 -9.04
CA ASP A 131 2.84 -10.39 -9.30
C ASP A 131 2.00 -9.31 -8.60
N TRP A 132 0.73 -9.17 -9.01
CA TRP A 132 -0.22 -8.31 -8.32
C TRP A 132 -0.66 -8.90 -6.97
N PRO A 133 -0.71 -8.05 -5.92
CA PRO A 133 -1.09 -8.51 -4.58
C PRO A 133 -2.59 -8.80 -4.44
N ILE A 134 -3.42 -8.24 -5.31
CA ILE A 134 -4.88 -8.39 -5.34
C ILE A 134 -5.35 -8.67 -6.77
N GLY A 135 -6.53 -9.28 -6.92
CA GLY A 135 -7.14 -9.57 -8.22
C GLY A 135 -7.47 -11.03 -8.45
N PHE A 136 -7.76 -11.39 -9.69
CA PHE A 136 -8.25 -12.73 -10.07
C PHE A 136 -7.27 -13.82 -9.62
N ASP A 137 -6.00 -13.68 -9.96
CA ASP A 137 -4.96 -14.67 -9.62
C ASP A 137 -4.72 -14.74 -8.11
N ALA A 138 -4.72 -13.59 -7.43
CA ALA A 138 -4.62 -13.55 -5.97
C ALA A 138 -5.81 -14.26 -5.27
N ILE A 139 -7.02 -14.11 -5.81
CA ILE A 139 -8.22 -14.78 -5.31
C ILE A 139 -8.14 -16.30 -5.55
N ASN A 140 -7.76 -16.73 -6.77
CA ASN A 140 -7.64 -18.14 -7.12
C ASN A 140 -6.54 -18.85 -6.34
N ALA A 141 -5.40 -18.18 -6.14
CA ALA A 141 -4.31 -18.65 -5.31
C ALA A 141 -4.62 -18.60 -3.80
N LYS A 142 -5.82 -18.11 -3.41
CA LYS A 142 -6.27 -17.95 -2.02
C LYS A 142 -5.25 -17.17 -1.18
N LYS A 143 -4.64 -16.13 -1.76
CA LYS A 143 -3.67 -15.28 -1.07
C LYS A 143 -4.32 -14.69 0.19
N ILE A 144 -3.48 -14.52 1.22
CA ILE A 144 -3.87 -13.95 2.49
C ILE A 144 -3.31 -12.53 2.57
N VAL A 145 -4.12 -11.61 3.11
CA VAL A 145 -3.71 -10.24 3.41
C VAL A 145 -3.73 -10.00 4.91
N THR A 146 -3.02 -8.96 5.34
CA THR A 146 -2.92 -8.60 6.75
C THR A 146 -3.66 -7.32 7.02
N ILE A 147 -4.60 -7.34 7.96
CA ILE A 147 -5.21 -6.14 8.54
C ILE A 147 -4.50 -5.83 9.86
N LYS A 148 -3.97 -4.61 10.00
CA LYS A 148 -3.22 -4.17 11.17
C LYS A 148 -3.89 -2.96 11.82
N LYS A 149 -3.87 -2.92 13.15
CA LYS A 149 -4.18 -1.76 13.98
C LYS A 149 -3.13 -1.66 15.07
N LYS A 150 -2.66 -0.45 15.39
CA LYS A 150 -1.66 -0.23 16.43
C LYS A 150 -2.12 -0.83 17.77
N GLY A 151 -1.24 -1.63 18.39
CA GLY A 151 -1.51 -2.29 19.67
C GLY A 151 -2.45 -3.51 19.58
N GLN A 152 -2.91 -3.89 18.39
CA GLN A 152 -3.73 -5.08 18.18
C GLN A 152 -2.93 -6.19 17.49
N LYS A 153 -3.37 -7.44 17.65
CA LYS A 153 -2.80 -8.56 16.90
C LYS A 153 -3.16 -8.41 15.42
N ASN A 154 -2.22 -8.74 14.55
CA ASN A 154 -2.45 -8.79 13.10
C ASN A 154 -3.60 -9.76 12.80
N CYS A 155 -4.55 -9.31 11.98
CA CYS A 155 -5.67 -10.11 11.51
C CYS A 155 -5.40 -10.58 10.08
N LEU A 156 -5.36 -11.89 9.87
CA LEU A 156 -5.11 -12.49 8.58
C LEU A 156 -6.42 -12.92 7.92
N VAL A 157 -6.67 -12.44 6.70
CA VAL A 157 -7.91 -12.72 5.95
C VAL A 157 -7.61 -13.05 4.49
N PRO A 158 -8.36 -13.95 3.84
CA PRO A 158 -8.27 -14.18 2.41
C PRO A 158 -8.58 -12.92 1.60
N VAL A 159 -7.88 -12.73 0.47
CA VAL A 159 -8.17 -11.64 -0.50
C VAL A 159 -9.64 -11.64 -0.91
N SER A 160 -10.25 -12.82 -1.07
CA SER A 160 -11.65 -12.98 -1.50
C SER A 160 -12.70 -12.48 -0.50
N GLU A 161 -12.34 -12.24 0.77
CA GLU A 161 -13.25 -11.61 1.72
C GLU A 161 -13.39 -10.10 1.45
N LEU A 162 -12.33 -9.47 0.95
CA LEU A 162 -12.19 -8.02 0.83
C LEU A 162 -12.30 -7.51 -0.61
N TRP A 163 -11.90 -8.29 -1.60
CA TRP A 163 -11.98 -7.95 -3.02
C TRP A 163 -12.72 -9.02 -3.81
N PHE A 164 -13.32 -8.60 -4.92
CA PHE A 164 -13.90 -9.49 -5.91
C PHE A 164 -13.53 -9.03 -7.32
N THR A 165 -13.59 -9.95 -8.28
CA THR A 165 -13.46 -9.63 -9.70
C THR A 165 -14.80 -9.73 -10.40
N ASP A 166 -15.06 -8.82 -11.33
CA ASP A 166 -16.29 -8.83 -12.14
C ASP A 166 -15.96 -9.21 -13.59
N SER A 167 -16.33 -10.43 -13.98
CA SER A 167 -16.11 -10.93 -15.34
C SER A 167 -16.86 -10.14 -16.42
N LYS A 168 -17.96 -9.46 -16.05
CA LYS A 168 -18.70 -8.58 -16.98
C LYS A 168 -18.00 -7.25 -17.22
N LYS A 169 -17.05 -6.89 -16.35
CA LYS A 169 -16.22 -5.68 -16.45
C LYS A 169 -14.76 -6.02 -16.74
N GLY A 170 -14.53 -7.03 -17.60
CA GLY A 170 -13.18 -7.39 -18.03
C GLY A 170 -12.29 -7.98 -16.93
N ASN A 171 -12.88 -8.57 -15.88
CA ASN A 171 -12.18 -9.07 -14.68
C ASN A 171 -11.49 -7.98 -13.85
N ASN A 172 -11.96 -6.74 -13.94
CA ASN A 172 -11.51 -5.66 -13.05
C ASN A 172 -11.70 -6.04 -11.57
N VAL A 173 -10.77 -5.58 -10.74
CA VAL A 173 -10.73 -5.84 -9.30
C VAL A 173 -11.45 -4.73 -8.55
N PHE A 174 -12.37 -5.09 -7.66
CA PHE A 174 -13.17 -4.13 -6.90
C PHE A 174 -13.10 -4.44 -5.41
N PHE A 175 -13.04 -3.39 -4.59
CA PHE A 175 -13.26 -3.55 -3.15
C PHE A 175 -14.70 -4.02 -2.89
N ASN A 176 -14.89 -4.96 -1.97
CA ASN A 176 -16.18 -5.56 -1.69
C ASN A 176 -17.20 -4.49 -1.32
N LYS A 177 -18.27 -4.38 -2.13
CA LYS A 177 -19.30 -3.35 -1.97
C LYS A 177 -19.95 -3.32 -0.60
N LYS A 178 -19.97 -4.47 0.10
CA LYS A 178 -20.50 -4.60 1.45
C LYS A 178 -19.61 -3.95 2.51
N LEU A 179 -18.37 -3.59 2.17
CA LEU A 179 -17.35 -3.06 3.07
C LEU A 179 -16.94 -1.61 2.71
N ILE A 180 -17.67 -0.94 1.82
CA ILE A 180 -17.28 0.39 1.31
C ILE A 180 -17.38 1.48 2.40
N SER A 181 -18.33 1.42 3.32
CA SER A 181 -18.44 2.43 4.38
C SER A 181 -17.56 2.07 5.57
N ASN A 182 -17.06 3.09 6.28
CA ASN A 182 -16.31 2.89 7.53
C ASN A 182 -17.12 2.08 8.55
N VAL A 183 -18.44 2.31 8.64
CA VAL A 183 -19.35 1.56 9.54
C VAL A 183 -19.43 0.09 9.15
N ALA A 184 -19.59 -0.22 7.87
CA ALA A 184 -19.70 -1.60 7.42
C ALA A 184 -18.36 -2.35 7.55
N PHE A 185 -17.25 -1.66 7.28
CA PHE A 185 -15.92 -2.22 7.49
C PHE A 185 -15.62 -2.43 8.98
N ASP A 186 -15.97 -1.48 9.84
CA ASP A 186 -15.85 -1.63 11.30
C ASP A 186 -16.63 -2.83 11.84
N ALA A 187 -17.88 -3.03 11.39
CA ALA A 187 -18.66 -4.21 11.73
C ALA A 187 -17.97 -5.51 11.26
N TYR A 188 -17.34 -5.51 10.09
CA TYR A 188 -16.54 -6.64 9.63
C TYR A 188 -15.32 -6.87 10.54
N LEU A 189 -14.58 -5.83 10.92
CA LEU A 189 -13.41 -5.93 11.81
C LEU A 189 -13.79 -6.47 13.19
N LEU A 190 -14.87 -5.97 13.80
CA LEU A 190 -15.35 -6.46 15.09
C LEU A 190 -15.66 -7.96 15.06
N ASN A 191 -16.30 -8.42 13.98
CA ASN A 191 -16.67 -9.82 13.82
C ASN A 191 -15.46 -10.72 13.47
N ARG A 192 -14.63 -10.29 12.52
CA ARG A 192 -13.57 -11.11 11.93
C ARG A 192 -12.23 -10.98 12.66
N CYS A 193 -11.86 -9.76 13.05
CA CYS A 193 -10.56 -9.39 13.58
C CYS A 193 -10.55 -9.06 15.08
N LYS A 194 -11.73 -8.95 15.70
CA LYS A 194 -11.92 -8.70 17.14
C LYS A 194 -11.36 -7.36 17.63
N PHE A 195 -11.27 -6.37 16.75
CA PHE A 195 -11.00 -4.97 17.09
C PHE A 195 -11.89 -4.05 16.23
N SER A 196 -12.13 -2.83 16.72
CA SER A 196 -12.86 -1.79 15.99
C SER A 196 -11.90 -0.94 15.17
N LEU A 197 -12.45 -0.25 14.17
CA LEU A 197 -11.84 0.89 13.51
C LEU A 197 -11.58 2.05 14.47
N TYR A 198 -12.46 2.24 15.46
CA TYR A 198 -12.40 3.31 16.46
C TYR A 198 -11.74 2.87 17.77
#